data_AF-A0A7W0R637-F1
#
_entry.id   AF-A0A7W0R637-F1
#
_cell.length_a   1.000
_cell.length_b   1.000
_cell.length_c   1.000
_cell.angle_alpha   90.00
_cell.angle_beta   90.00
_cell.angle_gamma   90.00
#
_symmetry.space_group_name_H-M   'P 1'
#
loop_
_entity.id
_entity.type
_entity.pdbx_description
1 polymer ?
#
loop_
_entity_poly.entity_id
_entity_poly.type
_entity_poly.pdbx_seq_one_letter_code
_entity_poly.pdbx_strand_id
1 'polypeptide(L)' 'MSWTWRYEDEAGATLSTPEPEAFESRSDAESWLGENFGDLADNGIAAVTLLDGESPVYGPMSLSAS' A
#
# COMPACT_ATOMS: atom_id res chain seq x y z
N MET A 1 -6.71 3.10 -15.96
CA MET A 1 -7.15 3.09 -14.55
C MET A 1 -6.56 1.84 -13.96
N SER A 2 -5.58 2.00 -13.08
CA SER A 2 -4.87 0.90 -12.41
C SER A 2 -4.94 1.18 -10.92
N TRP A 3 -5.30 0.17 -10.14
CA TRP A 3 -5.31 0.26 -8.68
C TRP A 3 -3.88 0.07 -8.18
N THR A 4 -3.43 0.87 -7.23
CA THR A 4 -2.03 0.83 -6.77
C THR A 4 -1.93 1.18 -5.30
N TRP A 5 -0.94 0.63 -4.60
CA TRP A 5 -0.66 0.98 -3.21
C TRP A 5 0.49 1.97 -3.12
N ARG A 6 0.24 3.15 -2.55
CA ARG A 6 1.32 4.05 -2.11
C ARG A 6 1.79 3.61 -0.73
N TYR A 7 3.10 3.44 -0.59
CA TYR A 7 3.76 3.06 0.64
C TYR A 7 4.28 4.30 1.36
N GLU A 8 4.13 4.33 2.68
CA GLU A 8 4.56 5.42 3.54
C GLU A 8 5.37 4.86 4.72
N ASP A 9 6.45 5.54 5.09
CA ASP A 9 7.27 5.20 6.26
C ASP A 9 6.68 5.73 7.57
N GLU A 10 7.35 5.49 8.70
CA GLU A 10 6.90 5.95 10.03
C GLU A 10 6.83 7.49 10.14
N ALA A 11 7.57 8.22 9.30
CA ALA A 11 7.53 9.68 9.23
C ALA A 11 6.41 10.18 8.30
N GLY A 12 5.67 9.30 7.64
CA GLY A 12 4.66 9.62 6.64
C GLY A 12 5.25 10.03 5.28
N ALA A 13 6.54 9.76 5.04
CA ALA A 13 7.16 10.01 3.75
C ALA A 13 6.80 8.89 2.77
N THR A 14 6.44 9.26 1.54
CA THR A 14 6.15 8.28 0.49
C THR A 14 7.43 7.55 0.08
N LEU A 15 7.38 6.22 0.11
CA LEU A 15 8.43 5.34 -0.35
C LEU A 15 8.19 5.00 -1.83
N SER A 16 9.26 5.03 -2.62
CA SER A 16 9.25 4.55 -4.01
C SER A 16 9.80 3.12 -4.15
N THR A 17 10.25 2.54 -3.04
CA THR A 17 10.81 1.19 -2.97
C THR A 17 10.21 0.46 -1.77
N PRO A 18 9.66 -0.75 -1.96
CA PRO A 18 9.47 -1.44 -3.24
C PRO A 18 8.55 -0.67 -4.21
N GLU A 19 8.69 -0.95 -5.51
CA GLU A 19 7.85 -0.31 -6.52
C GLU A 19 6.39 -0.78 -6.36
N PRO A 20 5.40 0.14 -6.33
CA PRO A 20 4.00 -0.23 -6.21
C PRO A 20 3.53 -1.16 -7.33
N GLU A 21 2.88 -2.27 -6.94
CA GLU A 21 2.24 -3.16 -7.90
C GLU A 21 0.90 -2.57 -8.39
N ALA A 22 0.62 -2.75 -9.67
CA ALA A 22 -0.61 -2.29 -10.31
C ALA A 22 -1.61 -3.45 -10.47
N PHE A 23 -2.86 -3.21 -10.08
CA PHE A 23 -3.94 -4.20 -10.09
C PHE A 23 -5.08 -3.80 -11.02
N GLU A 24 -5.76 -4.81 -11.58
CA GLU A 24 -6.92 -4.61 -12.47
C GLU A 24 -8.18 -4.18 -11.71
N SER A 25 -8.31 -4.58 -10.43
CA SER A 25 -9.44 -4.20 -9.59
C SER A 25 -9.03 -3.89 -8.14
N ARG A 26 -9.89 -3.14 -7.44
CA ARG A 26 -9.76 -2.88 -6.01
C ARG A 26 -9.69 -4.16 -5.18
N SER A 27 -10.53 -5.13 -5.50
CA SER A 27 -10.61 -6.39 -4.76
C SER A 27 -9.30 -7.19 -4.86
N ASP A 28 -8.63 -7.14 -6.01
CA ASP A 28 -7.32 -7.77 -6.20
C ASP A 28 -6.25 -7.06 -5.38
N ALA A 29 -6.25 -5.72 -5.39
CA ALA A 29 -5.33 -4.92 -4.59
C ALA A 29 -5.51 -5.15 -3.07
N GLU A 30 -6.75 -5.24 -2.60
CA GLU A 30 -7.08 -5.52 -1.19
C GLU A 30 -6.71 -6.95 -0.79
N SER A 31 -6.93 -7.94 -1.66
CA SER A 31 -6.51 -9.33 -1.42
C SER A 31 -4.99 -9.45 -1.33
N TRP A 32 -4.28 -8.83 -2.28
CA TRP A 32 -2.81 -8.78 -2.31
C TRP A 32 -2.24 -8.15 -1.04
N LEU A 33 -2.83 -7.05 -0.55
CA LEU A 33 -2.37 -6.40 0.68
C LEU A 33 -2.48 -7.35 1.88
N GLY A 34 -3.57 -8.12 1.96
CA GLY A 34 -3.75 -9.11 3.03
C GLY A 34 -2.70 -10.21 3.01
N GLU A 35 -2.26 -10.63 1.82
CA GLU A 35 -1.22 -11.65 1.64
C GLU A 35 0.20 -11.11 1.91
N ASN A 36 0.47 -9.85 1.56
CA ASN A 36 1.80 -9.23 1.63
C ASN A 36 2.01 -8.34 2.85
N PHE A 37 1.02 -8.24 3.76
CA PHE A 37 1.05 -7.35 4.92
C PHE A 37 2.35 -7.48 5.73
N GLY A 38 2.74 -8.71 6.06
CA GLY A 38 3.93 -8.98 6.86
C GLY A 38 5.22 -8.56 6.16
N ASP A 39 5.37 -8.95 4.89
CA ASP A 39 6.54 -8.60 4.09
C ASP A 39 6.67 -7.09 3.93
N LEU A 40 5.57 -6.36 3.73
CA LEU A 40 5.58 -4.89 3.63
C LEU A 40 6.08 -4.25 4.94
N ALA A 41 5.57 -4.72 6.08
CA ALA A 41 6.00 -4.25 7.39
C ALA A 41 7.49 -4.57 7.64
N ASP A 42 7.95 -5.77 7.30
CA ASP A 42 9.36 -6.18 7.43
C ASP A 42 10.30 -5.35 6.52
N ASN A 43 9.77 -4.80 5.42
CA ASN A 43 10.49 -3.87 4.53
C ASN A 43 10.46 -2.41 5.01
N GLY A 44 9.93 -2.14 6.21
CA GLY A 44 9.90 -0.79 6.80
C GLY A 44 8.76 0.09 6.31
N ILE A 45 7.76 -0.48 5.64
CA ILE A 45 6.54 0.24 5.25
C ILE A 45 5.64 0.32 6.48
N ALA A 46 5.32 1.52 6.92
CA ALA A 46 4.53 1.75 8.12
C ALA A 46 3.04 1.95 7.81
N ALA A 47 2.71 2.44 6.61
CA ALA A 47 1.34 2.65 6.18
C ALA A 47 1.18 2.50 4.67
N VAL A 48 -0.04 2.19 4.26
CA VAL A 48 -0.42 2.06 2.84
C VAL A 48 -1.68 2.87 2.52
N THR A 49 -1.69 3.47 1.35
CA THR A 49 -2.84 4.20 0.79
C THR A 49 -3.18 3.62 -0.57
N LEU A 50 -4.43 3.22 -0.80
CA LEU A 50 -4.91 2.74 -2.10
C LEU A 50 -5.21 3.92 -3.01
N LEU A 51 -4.78 3.84 -4.26
CA LEU A 51 -5.05 4.80 -5.31
C LEU A 51 -5.84 4.16 -6.45
N ASP A 52 -6.76 4.93 -7.04
CA ASP A 52 -7.30 4.72 -8.38
C ASP A 52 -6.59 5.69 -9.34
N GLY A 53 -5.59 5.18 -10.06
CA GLY A 53 -4.64 6.02 -10.78
C GLY A 53 -3.83 6.91 -9.81
N GLU A 54 -4.07 8.22 -9.85
CA GLU A 54 -3.40 9.19 -8.97
C GLU A 54 -4.26 9.61 -7.77
N SER A 55 -5.52 9.17 -7.70
CA SER A 55 -6.47 9.59 -6.68
C SER A 55 -6.48 8.64 -5.48
N PRO A 56 -6.20 9.11 -4.26
CA PRO A 56 -6.31 8.27 -3.06
C PRO A 56 -7.79 7.98 -2.76
N VAL A 57 -8.10 6.70 -2.55
CA VAL A 57 -9.47 6.20 -2.36
C VAL A 57 -9.65 5.43 -1.06
N TYR A 58 -8.56 4.99 -0.43
CA TYR A 58 -8.59 4.33 0.87
C TYR A 58 -7.25 4.52 1.63
N GLY A 59 -7.31 4.74 2.93
CA GLY A 59 -6.14 4.92 3.80
C GLY A 59 -5.89 6.37 4.26
N PRO A 60 -4.71 6.65 4.87
CA PRO A 60 -3.64 5.68 5.14
C PRO A 60 -4.06 4.63 6.19
N MET A 61 -3.75 3.36 5.91
CA MET A 61 -3.91 2.24 6.85
C MET A 61 -2.53 1.86 7.40
N SER A 62 -2.39 1.84 8.73
CA SER A 62 -1.15 1.40 9.37
C SER A 62 -0.92 -0.10 9.19
N LEU A 63 0.34 -0.46 8.91
CA LEU A 63 0.86 -1.82 8.92
C LEU A 63 1.52 -2.21 10.25
N SER A 64 1.53 -1.30 11.23
CA SER A 64 2.03 -1.61 12.56
C SER A 64 1.19 -2.71 13.19
N ALA A 65 1.81 -3.87 13.41
CA ALA A 65 1.25 -4.93 14.25
C ALA A 65 1.05 -4.33 15.65
N SER A 66 -0.21 -4.15 16.03
CA SER A 66 -0.63 -3.74 17.37
C SER A 66 -0.15 -4.67 18.47
#